data_AF-A0A1F5A4G9-F1
#
_entry.id   AF-A0A1F5A4G9-F1
#
_cell.length_a   1.000
_cell.length_b   1.000
_cell.length_c   1.000
_cell.angle_alpha   90.00
_cell.angle_beta   90.00
_cell.angle_gamma   90.00
#
_symmetry.space_group_name_H-M   'P 1'
#
loop_
_entity.id
_entity.type
_entity.pdbx_description
1 polymer ?
#
loop_
_entity_poly.entity_id
_entity_poly.type
_entity_poly.pdbx_seq_one_letter_code
_entity_poly.pdbx_strand_id
1 'polypeptide(L)'
;MSMRGLLVAAVLVAIVSALCLGGSTEDQVAADVKAFQAELEAMKGQEPKGVLDKLASWKFELLAARKTEDPASPDFKKLNKGKTRFSKKEIAEILGPAGTYKIALYGLLIGTEAATTGTIDELGRGVDKDASYTVRIYTAIRITFRDNKLIDVRSWPKVDSSQVSGGTWRQR
;
A
#
# COMPACT_ATOMS: atom_id res chain seq x y z
N MET A 1 -43.65 7.71 -43.75
CA MET A 1 -42.78 6.52 -43.87
C MET A 1 -41.60 6.69 -42.92
N SER A 2 -41.22 5.57 -42.29
CA SER A 2 -40.31 5.44 -41.17
C SER A 2 -38.89 5.94 -41.44
N MET A 3 -38.26 6.56 -40.44
CA MET A 3 -36.85 6.29 -40.11
C MET A 3 -36.60 6.60 -38.63
N ARG A 4 -36.80 5.57 -37.80
CA ARG A 4 -36.08 5.41 -36.53
C ARG A 4 -34.66 4.96 -36.88
N GLY A 5 -33.63 5.55 -36.27
CA GLY A 5 -32.29 5.00 -36.38
C GLY A 5 -31.20 5.87 -35.76
N LEU A 6 -30.72 5.41 -34.60
CA LEU A 6 -29.33 5.56 -34.11
C LEU A 6 -28.72 6.96 -34.03
N LEU A 7 -28.51 7.45 -32.81
CA LEU A 7 -27.16 7.54 -32.23
C LEU A 7 -27.26 8.13 -30.82
N VAL A 8 -27.33 7.22 -29.84
CA VAL A 8 -27.14 7.50 -28.43
C VAL A 8 -25.64 7.39 -28.12
N ALA A 9 -25.16 8.36 -27.34
CA ALA A 9 -23.97 8.32 -26.48
C ALA A 9 -22.59 8.09 -27.12
N ALA A 10 -21.85 9.18 -27.32
CA ALA A 10 -20.39 9.14 -27.41
C ALA A 10 -19.74 10.51 -27.11
N VAL A 11 -20.04 11.13 -25.95
CA VAL A 11 -19.27 12.30 -25.47
C VAL A 11 -19.13 12.24 -23.95
N LEU A 12 -18.43 11.22 -23.43
CA LEU A 12 -17.96 11.21 -22.04
C LEU A 12 -16.90 10.12 -21.76
N VAL A 13 -15.95 9.93 -22.68
CA VAL A 13 -14.71 9.20 -22.41
C VAL A 13 -13.57 9.89 -23.15
N ALA A 14 -13.14 11.05 -22.64
CA ALA A 14 -12.00 11.78 -23.18
C ALA A 14 -11.21 12.48 -22.06
N ILE A 15 -10.87 11.75 -20.99
CA ILE A 15 -9.80 12.14 -20.04
C ILE A 15 -9.08 10.87 -19.57
N VAL A 16 -8.60 10.01 -20.48
CA VAL A 16 -7.59 8.99 -20.14
C VAL A 16 -6.70 8.76 -21.37
N SER A 17 -5.98 9.79 -21.83
CA SER A 17 -4.84 9.66 -22.75
C SER A 17 -4.28 11.06 -23.03
N ALA A 18 -3.27 11.46 -22.26
CA ALA A 18 -2.16 12.34 -22.66
C ALA A 18 -1.62 13.08 -21.43
N LEU A 19 -0.54 12.55 -20.84
CA LEU A 19 0.59 13.34 -20.36
C LEU A 19 1.71 12.39 -19.91
N CYS A 20 2.21 11.63 -20.88
CA CYS A 20 3.61 11.18 -20.86
C CYS A 20 4.49 12.42 -21.16
N LEU A 21 4.92 13.13 -20.12
CA LEU A 21 6.01 14.11 -20.20
C LEU A 21 6.97 13.89 -19.04
N GLY A 22 8.04 13.13 -19.30
CA GLY A 22 9.40 13.44 -18.84
C GLY A 22 9.71 13.58 -17.35
N GLY A 23 8.88 13.08 -16.43
CA GLY A 23 9.27 12.88 -15.03
C GLY A 23 10.03 11.56 -14.88
N SER A 24 11.00 11.50 -13.97
CA SER A 24 11.56 10.20 -13.57
C SER A 24 10.39 9.29 -13.17
N THR A 25 10.41 8.01 -13.56
CA THR A 25 9.30 7.07 -13.28
C THR A 25 8.92 7.04 -11.80
N GLU A 26 9.86 7.37 -10.91
CA GLU A 26 9.62 7.51 -9.47
C GLU A 26 8.74 8.73 -9.10
N ASP A 27 8.91 9.87 -9.76
CA ASP A 27 8.10 11.08 -9.51
C ASP A 27 6.63 10.88 -9.90
N GLN A 28 6.40 10.19 -11.03
CA GLN A 28 5.05 9.87 -11.48
C GLN A 28 4.36 8.90 -10.53
N VAL A 29 5.07 7.84 -10.09
CA VAL A 29 4.54 6.90 -9.08
C VAL A 29 4.22 7.65 -7.79
N ALA A 30 5.07 8.56 -7.34
CA ALA A 30 4.79 9.35 -6.15
C ALA A 30 3.58 10.28 -6.29
N ALA A 31 3.37 10.87 -7.47
CA ALA A 31 2.21 11.69 -7.77
C ALA A 31 0.92 10.88 -7.81
N ASP A 32 0.91 9.75 -8.51
CA ASP A 32 -0.24 8.86 -8.64
C ASP A 32 -0.71 8.32 -7.28
N VAL A 33 0.25 7.95 -6.43
CA VAL A 33 -0.02 7.43 -5.08
C VAL A 33 -0.61 8.48 -4.16
N LYS A 34 -0.15 9.72 -4.27
CA LYS A 34 -0.72 10.85 -3.53
C LYS A 34 -2.13 11.18 -4.02
N ALA A 35 -2.37 11.17 -5.34
CA ALA A 35 -3.70 11.37 -5.90
C ALA A 35 -4.67 10.30 -5.41
N PHE A 36 -4.25 9.03 -5.45
CA PHE A 36 -5.06 7.94 -4.94
C PHE A 36 -5.28 7.99 -3.43
N GLN A 37 -4.27 8.42 -2.64
CA GLN A 37 -4.47 8.72 -1.22
C GLN A 37 -5.56 9.78 -1.02
N ALA A 38 -5.56 10.88 -1.79
CA ALA A 38 -6.58 11.92 -1.68
C ALA A 38 -7.99 11.39 -2.02
N GLU A 39 -8.11 10.50 -3.02
CA GLU A 39 -9.37 9.82 -3.32
C GLU A 39 -9.88 8.99 -2.14
N LEU A 40 -8.99 8.23 -1.49
CA LEU A 40 -9.35 7.43 -0.31
C LEU A 40 -9.65 8.32 0.91
N GLU A 41 -8.95 9.43 1.09
CA GLU A 41 -9.21 10.39 2.16
C GLU A 41 -10.59 11.05 2.01
N ALA A 42 -11.05 11.29 0.78
CA ALA A 42 -12.41 11.76 0.50
C ALA A 42 -13.48 10.73 0.90
N MET A 43 -13.10 9.47 1.14
CA MET A 43 -13.98 8.40 1.62
C MET A 43 -13.98 8.25 3.15
N LYS A 44 -13.35 9.16 3.90
CA LYS A 44 -13.40 9.14 5.38
C LYS A 44 -14.86 9.13 5.87
N GLY A 45 -15.13 8.31 6.88
CA GLY A 45 -16.49 8.06 7.38
C GLY A 45 -17.28 6.99 6.61
N GLN A 46 -16.79 6.52 5.46
CA GLN A 46 -17.43 5.42 4.72
C GLN A 46 -17.08 4.05 5.31
N GLU A 47 -17.89 3.07 4.94
CA GLU A 47 -17.72 1.66 5.34
C GLU A 47 -16.64 0.95 4.51
N PRO A 48 -16.12 -0.19 5.00
CA PRO A 48 -14.96 -0.81 4.39
C PRO A 48 -15.20 -1.24 2.95
N LYS A 49 -16.42 -1.69 2.61
CA LYS A 49 -16.73 -2.24 1.29
C LYS A 49 -16.33 -1.29 0.15
N GLY A 50 -16.78 -0.03 0.18
CA GLY A 50 -16.45 0.93 -0.88
C GLY A 50 -14.94 1.22 -0.98
N VAL A 51 -14.26 1.33 0.17
CA VAL A 51 -12.82 1.56 0.24
C VAL A 51 -12.03 0.37 -0.32
N LEU A 52 -12.46 -0.86 -0.01
CA LEU A 52 -11.85 -2.09 -0.48
C LEU A 52 -12.07 -2.31 -1.99
N ASP A 53 -13.27 -2.00 -2.49
CA ASP A 53 -13.57 -2.06 -3.92
C ASP A 53 -12.66 -1.11 -4.71
N LYS A 54 -12.43 0.09 -4.15
CA LYS A 54 -11.51 1.08 -4.72
C LYS A 54 -10.06 0.58 -4.74
N LEU A 55 -9.58 -0.03 -3.65
CA LEU A 55 -8.23 -0.64 -3.60
C LEU A 55 -8.08 -1.77 -4.61
N ALA A 56 -9.08 -2.64 -4.73
CA ALA A 56 -9.08 -3.74 -5.68
C ALA A 56 -9.03 -3.24 -7.14
N SER A 57 -9.75 -2.16 -7.46
CA SER A 57 -9.73 -1.56 -8.81
C SER A 57 -8.34 -1.06 -9.22
N TRP A 58 -7.52 -0.66 -8.25
CA TRP A 58 -6.12 -0.25 -8.44
C TRP A 58 -5.11 -1.39 -8.25
N LYS A 59 -5.58 -2.64 -8.11
CA LYS A 59 -4.75 -3.84 -7.92
C LYS A 59 -3.87 -3.80 -6.68
N PHE A 60 -4.29 -3.09 -5.64
CA PHE A 60 -3.64 -3.14 -4.34
C PHE A 60 -3.94 -4.49 -3.66
N GLU A 61 -2.89 -5.17 -3.21
CA GLU A 61 -2.99 -6.44 -2.50
C GLU A 61 -2.79 -6.23 -1.00
N LEU A 62 -3.47 -7.04 -0.17
CA LEU A 62 -3.31 -6.97 1.27
C LEU A 62 -1.94 -7.52 1.69
N LEU A 63 -1.11 -6.67 2.31
CA LEU A 63 0.21 -7.05 2.83
C LEU A 63 0.16 -7.46 4.30
N ALA A 64 -0.59 -6.71 5.12
CA ALA A 64 -0.74 -6.98 6.54
C ALA A 64 -2.08 -6.45 7.03
N ALA A 65 -2.75 -7.19 7.91
CA ALA A 65 -3.95 -6.72 8.59
C ALA A 65 -3.87 -7.04 10.08
N ARG A 66 -4.42 -6.16 10.90
CA ARG A 66 -4.58 -6.40 12.34
C ARG A 66 -5.81 -5.69 12.88
N LYS A 67 -6.34 -6.27 13.95
CA LYS A 67 -7.38 -5.68 14.77
C LYS A 67 -6.78 -5.32 16.12
N THR A 68 -7.13 -4.17 16.67
CA THR A 68 -6.70 -3.76 18.02
C THR A 68 -7.76 -2.87 18.66
N GLU A 69 -7.89 -2.95 19.96
CA GLU A 69 -8.74 -2.06 20.78
C GLU A 69 -7.88 -1.25 21.75
N ASP A 70 -6.61 -1.65 21.93
CA ASP A 70 -5.64 -1.01 22.80
C ASP A 70 -4.30 -0.80 22.07
N PRO A 71 -3.99 0.43 21.62
CA PRO A 71 -2.71 0.75 21.00
C PRO A 71 -1.52 0.74 21.99
N ALA A 72 -1.76 0.63 23.31
CA ALA A 72 -0.72 0.46 24.31
C ALA A 72 -0.36 -1.01 24.55
N SER A 73 -1.12 -1.95 24.01
CA SER A 73 -0.91 -3.39 24.18
C SER A 73 0.50 -3.83 23.73
N PRO A 74 1.12 -4.81 24.41
CA PRO A 74 2.41 -5.37 24.01
C PRO A 74 2.41 -5.90 22.57
N ASP A 75 1.30 -6.51 22.13
CA ASP A 75 1.15 -7.04 20.78
C ASP A 75 1.14 -5.94 19.72
N PHE A 76 0.41 -4.84 19.96
CA PHE A 76 0.44 -3.70 19.05
C PHE A 76 1.85 -3.13 18.95
N LYS A 77 2.54 -2.93 20.08
CA LYS A 77 3.92 -2.42 20.11
C LYS A 77 4.90 -3.35 19.38
N LYS A 78 4.73 -4.67 19.50
CA LYS A 78 5.57 -5.66 18.82
C LYS A 78 5.43 -5.59 17.30
N LEU A 79 4.21 -5.37 16.80
CA LEU A 79 3.89 -5.32 15.37
C LEU A 79 4.08 -3.92 14.76
N ASN A 80 4.06 -2.85 15.57
CA ASN A 80 4.25 -1.47 15.14
C ASN A 80 5.74 -1.12 14.93
N LYS A 81 6.41 -1.85 14.03
CA LYS A 81 7.83 -1.71 13.68
C LYS A 81 8.01 -1.46 12.18
N GLY A 82 9.18 -1.03 11.73
CA GLY A 82 9.43 -0.78 10.30
C GLY A 82 8.95 0.60 9.84
N LYS A 83 8.93 0.82 8.51
CA LYS A 83 8.71 2.11 7.85
C LYS A 83 7.24 2.53 7.86
N THR A 84 6.31 1.58 7.87
CA THR A 84 4.85 1.85 7.83
C THR A 84 4.19 1.90 9.21
N ARG A 85 5.01 1.97 10.28
CA ARG A 85 4.53 2.06 11.67
C ARG A 85 3.76 3.36 11.93
N PHE A 86 2.92 3.35 12.96
CA PHE A 86 2.37 4.56 13.55
C PHE A 86 3.44 5.22 14.43
N SER A 87 3.64 6.52 14.25
CA SER A 87 4.39 7.37 15.18
C SER A 87 3.62 7.56 16.49
N LYS A 88 4.31 8.04 17.53
CA LYS A 88 3.66 8.37 18.82
C LYS A 88 2.52 9.38 18.65
N LYS A 89 2.72 10.38 17.77
CA LYS A 89 1.72 11.41 17.45
C LYS A 89 0.49 10.79 16.78
N GLU A 90 0.70 9.96 15.76
CA GLU A 90 -0.39 9.24 15.08
C GLU A 90 -1.16 8.32 16.02
N ILE A 91 -0.48 7.65 16.95
CA ILE A 91 -1.16 6.82 17.95
C ILE A 91 -2.11 7.68 18.80
N ALA A 92 -1.65 8.85 19.27
CA ALA A 92 -2.49 9.73 20.06
C ALA A 92 -3.67 10.32 19.26
N GLU A 93 -3.44 10.71 18.01
CA GLU A 93 -4.45 11.39 17.18
C GLU A 93 -5.47 10.42 16.56
N ILE A 94 -5.00 9.28 16.03
CA ILE A 94 -5.83 8.33 15.27
C ILE A 94 -6.38 7.24 16.19
N LEU A 95 -5.55 6.73 17.11
CA LEU A 95 -5.87 5.59 17.98
C LEU A 95 -6.20 6.00 19.43
N GLY A 96 -6.13 7.30 19.75
CA GLY A 96 -6.40 7.81 21.10
C GLY A 96 -7.86 7.66 21.56
N PRO A 97 -8.87 7.92 20.70
CA PRO A 97 -10.25 7.67 21.07
C PRO A 97 -10.53 6.18 21.30
N ALA A 98 -11.50 5.85 22.15
CA ALA A 98 -11.91 4.46 22.33
C ALA A 98 -12.61 3.92 21.07
N GLY A 99 -12.41 2.64 20.77
CA GLY A 99 -13.10 1.96 19.66
C GLY A 99 -12.35 0.74 19.15
N THR A 100 -12.99 0.00 18.26
CA THR A 100 -12.37 -1.17 17.63
C THR A 100 -11.68 -0.76 16.33
N TYR A 101 -10.35 -0.88 16.31
CA TYR A 101 -9.54 -0.52 15.15
C TYR A 101 -9.27 -1.72 14.25
N LYS A 102 -9.49 -1.54 12.94
CA LYS A 102 -9.03 -2.45 11.88
C LYS A 102 -7.99 -1.71 11.05
N ILE A 103 -6.75 -2.14 11.13
CA ILE A 103 -5.61 -1.54 10.44
C ILE A 103 -5.18 -2.52 9.37
N ALA A 104 -5.10 -2.05 8.13
CA ALA A 104 -4.61 -2.86 7.02
C ALA A 104 -3.59 -2.06 6.20
N LEU A 105 -2.54 -2.74 5.78
CA LEU A 105 -1.54 -2.24 4.84
C LEU A 105 -1.71 -2.98 3.54
N TYR A 106 -1.91 -2.22 2.47
CA TYR A 106 -1.99 -2.71 1.11
C TYR A 106 -0.74 -2.32 0.33
N GLY A 107 -0.41 -3.10 -0.68
CA GLY A 107 0.75 -2.89 -1.54
C GLY A 107 0.40 -3.08 -3.01
N LEU A 108 0.93 -2.21 -3.86
CA LEU A 108 1.02 -2.39 -5.29
C LEU A 108 2.48 -2.65 -5.64
N LEU A 109 2.79 -3.80 -6.23
CA LEU A 109 4.14 -4.16 -6.62
C LEU A 109 4.60 -3.24 -7.77
N ILE A 110 5.69 -2.49 -7.56
CA ILE A 110 6.27 -1.57 -8.55
C ILE A 110 7.64 -2.01 -9.05
N GLY A 111 8.26 -2.99 -8.39
CA GLY A 111 9.56 -3.51 -8.79
C GLY A 111 10.03 -4.69 -7.96
N THR A 112 11.13 -5.29 -8.39
CA THR A 112 11.80 -6.38 -7.66
C THR A 112 13.30 -6.19 -7.83
N GLU A 113 14.03 -6.17 -6.72
CA GLU A 113 15.49 -6.15 -6.68
C GLU A 113 16.00 -7.53 -6.26
N ALA A 114 17.00 -8.04 -6.95
CA ALA A 114 17.67 -9.29 -6.57
C ALA A 114 19.11 -8.96 -6.17
N ALA A 115 19.52 -9.41 -4.98
CA ALA A 115 20.90 -9.36 -4.54
C ALA A 115 21.38 -10.80 -4.27
N THR A 116 22.51 -11.16 -4.88
CA THR A 116 23.21 -12.42 -4.63
C THR A 116 24.40 -12.12 -3.74
N THR A 117 24.39 -12.62 -2.50
CA THR A 117 25.57 -12.60 -1.65
C THR A 117 26.31 -13.92 -1.80
N GLY A 118 27.45 -13.90 -2.48
CA GLY A 118 28.41 -15.01 -2.51
C GLY A 118 29.60 -14.68 -1.61
N THR A 119 30.00 -15.61 -0.75
CA THR A 119 31.26 -15.56 0.00
C THR A 119 32.34 -16.25 -0.83
N ILE A 120 33.37 -15.49 -1.23
CA ILE A 120 34.55 -16.00 -1.91
C ILE A 120 35.63 -16.20 -0.84
N ASP A 121 36.21 -17.39 -0.71
CA ASP A 121 37.37 -17.58 0.16
C ASP A 121 38.63 -16.92 -0.41
N GLU A 122 39.70 -16.87 0.40
CA GLU A 122 41.00 -16.33 0.01
C GLU A 122 41.65 -17.05 -1.19
N LEU A 123 41.08 -18.18 -1.64
CA LEU A 123 41.54 -18.98 -2.78
C LEU A 123 40.62 -18.83 -4.01
N GLY A 124 39.65 -17.93 -3.99
CA GLY A 124 38.75 -17.69 -5.12
C GLY A 124 37.69 -18.77 -5.33
N ARG A 125 37.45 -19.64 -4.34
CA ARG A 125 36.40 -20.68 -4.41
C ARG A 125 35.17 -20.20 -3.63
N GLY A 126 33.99 -20.33 -4.24
CA GLY A 126 32.72 -20.06 -3.55
C GLY A 126 32.49 -21.11 -2.47
N VAL A 127 32.36 -20.68 -1.21
CA VAL A 127 32.30 -21.60 -0.04
C VAL A 127 30.87 -21.89 0.41
N ASP A 128 29.91 -21.02 0.10
CA ASP A 128 28.51 -21.18 0.53
C ASP A 128 27.53 -21.22 -0.64
N LYS A 129 26.38 -21.86 -0.42
CA LYS A 129 25.23 -21.78 -1.33
C LYS A 129 24.84 -20.32 -1.49
N ASP A 130 24.94 -19.79 -2.70
CA ASP A 130 24.48 -18.45 -3.04
C ASP A 130 23.07 -18.20 -2.49
N ALA A 131 22.97 -17.27 -1.54
CA ALA A 131 21.67 -16.82 -1.05
C ALA A 131 21.19 -15.69 -1.97
N SER A 132 20.28 -16.02 -2.88
CA SER A 132 19.57 -15.01 -3.66
C SER A 132 18.45 -14.40 -2.82
N TYR A 133 18.60 -13.13 -2.42
CA TYR A 133 17.53 -12.39 -1.77
C TYR A 133 16.77 -11.58 -2.81
N THR A 134 15.49 -11.90 -3.00
CA THR A 134 14.58 -11.13 -3.84
C THR A 134 13.79 -10.17 -2.97
N VAL A 135 14.07 -8.87 -3.07
CA VAL A 135 13.36 -7.80 -2.39
C VAL A 135 12.29 -7.25 -3.32
N ARG A 136 11.03 -7.29 -2.88
CA ARG A 136 9.92 -6.71 -3.63
C ARG A 136 9.74 -5.26 -3.20
N ILE A 137 9.61 -4.37 -4.17
CA ILE A 137 9.39 -2.94 -3.95
C ILE A 137 7.91 -2.67 -4.19
N TYR A 138 7.26 -2.09 -3.19
CA TYR A 138 5.86 -1.75 -3.21
C TYR A 138 5.65 -0.24 -3.10
N THR A 139 4.65 0.25 -3.80
CA THR A 139 3.85 1.37 -3.31
C THR A 139 2.93 0.84 -2.21
N ALA A 140 2.89 1.45 -1.04
CA ALA A 140 2.09 0.96 0.08
C ALA A 140 1.06 1.98 0.58
N ILE A 141 -0.11 1.50 1.02
CA ILE A 141 -1.16 2.33 1.62
C ILE A 141 -1.65 1.66 2.90
N ARG A 142 -1.58 2.38 4.00
CA ARG A 142 -2.18 1.97 5.27
C ARG A 142 -3.54 2.63 5.38
N ILE A 143 -4.55 1.82 5.63
CA ILE A 143 -5.90 2.26 5.95
C ILE A 143 -6.23 1.86 7.39
N THR A 144 -6.90 2.75 8.10
CA THR A 144 -7.39 2.50 9.45
C THR A 144 -8.88 2.75 9.51
N PHE A 145 -9.62 1.74 9.94
CA PHE A 145 -11.02 1.89 10.30
C PHE A 145 -11.17 1.89 11.82
N ARG A 146 -12.09 2.71 12.33
CA ARG A 146 -12.59 2.63 13.70
C ARG A 146 -14.08 2.37 13.63
N ASP A 147 -14.55 1.35 14.33
CA ASP A 147 -15.98 0.97 14.37
C ASP A 147 -16.59 0.85 12.96
N ASN A 148 -15.83 0.24 12.05
CA ASN A 148 -16.15 0.06 10.62
C ASN A 148 -16.24 1.34 9.78
N LYS A 149 -15.76 2.49 10.26
CA LYS A 149 -15.67 3.71 9.44
C LYS A 149 -14.22 4.07 9.15
N LEU A 150 -13.90 4.46 7.92
CA LEU A 150 -12.55 4.89 7.55
C LEU A 150 -12.18 6.17 8.29
N ILE A 151 -11.06 6.17 9.01
CA ILE A 151 -10.61 7.34 9.79
C ILE A 151 -9.24 7.86 9.36
N ASP A 152 -8.37 7.00 8.84
CA ASP A 152 -7.01 7.37 8.44
C ASP A 152 -6.58 6.62 7.19
N VAL A 153 -5.85 7.33 6.34
CA VAL A 153 -5.20 6.81 5.14
C VAL A 153 -3.81 7.40 5.09
N ARG A 154 -2.80 6.57 4.88
CA ARG A 154 -1.42 7.02 4.69
C ARG A 154 -0.74 6.23 3.61
N SER A 155 -0.07 6.90 2.70
CA SER A 155 0.66 6.25 1.61
C SER A 155 2.17 6.39 1.74
N TRP A 156 2.87 5.46 1.09
CA TRP A 156 4.30 5.52 0.86
C TRP A 156 4.56 5.11 -0.60
N PRO A 157 5.20 5.95 -1.41
CA PRO A 157 5.41 5.65 -2.82
C PRO A 157 6.38 4.49 -3.02
N LYS A 158 7.32 4.28 -2.08
CA LYS A 158 8.33 3.23 -2.12
C LYS A 158 8.58 2.61 -0.75
N VAL A 159 8.30 1.32 -0.60
CA VAL A 159 8.53 0.51 0.60
C VAL A 159 9.00 -0.88 0.18
N ASP A 160 10.09 -1.33 0.78
CA ASP A 160 10.62 -2.66 0.52
C ASP A 160 9.88 -3.68 1.38
N SER A 161 9.77 -4.93 0.91
CA SER A 161 9.09 -6.00 1.65
C SER A 161 9.64 -6.21 3.07
N SER A 162 10.92 -5.91 3.32
CA SER A 162 11.58 -5.96 4.63
C SER A 162 11.20 -4.80 5.57
N GLN A 163 10.66 -3.71 5.03
CA GLN A 163 10.35 -2.47 5.76
C GLN A 163 8.88 -2.39 6.22
N VAL A 164 8.04 -3.35 5.84
CA VAL A 164 6.62 -3.41 6.17
C VAL A 164 6.38 -3.69 7.66
N SER A 165 5.56 -2.86 8.31
CA SER A 165 5.07 -3.11 9.67
C SER A 165 4.04 -4.23 9.71
N GLY A 166 4.07 -5.08 10.74
CA GLY A 166 3.13 -6.20 10.89
C GLY A 166 3.76 -7.60 10.93
N GLY A 167 5.07 -7.73 10.73
CA GLY A 167 5.79 -9.01 10.79
C GLY A 167 6.24 -9.49 9.41
N THR A 168 7.31 -10.29 9.40
CA THR A 168 8.03 -10.71 8.19
C THR A 168 7.13 -11.54 7.29
N TRP A 169 6.93 -11.04 6.07
CA TRP A 169 6.40 -11.80 4.96
C TRP A 169 7.40 -12.89 4.60
N ARG A 170 7.10 -14.14 4.95
CA ARG A 170 7.63 -15.31 4.25
C ARG A 170 6.49 -15.84 3.40
N GLN A 171 6.42 -15.42 2.14
CA GLN A 171 5.81 -16.28 1.13
C GLN A 171 6.65 -17.57 1.12
N ARG A 172 6.08 -18.65 1.65
CA ARG A 172 6.53 -19.99 1.30
C ARG A 172 6.01 -20.33 -0.08
#